data_AF-A0A958YAM6-F1
#
_entry.id   AF-A0A958YAM6-F1
#
_cell.length_a   1.000
_cell.length_b   1.000
_cell.length_c   1.000
_cell.angle_alpha   90.00
_cell.angle_beta   90.00
_cell.angle_gamma   90.00
#
_symmetry.space_group_name_H-M   'P 1'
#
loop_
_entity.id
_entity.type
_entity.pdbx_description
1 polymer ?
#
loop_
_entity_poly.entity_id
_entity_poly.type
_entity_poly.pdbx_seq_one_letter_code
_entity_poly.pdbx_strand_id
1 'polypeptide(L)'
;MSKLFRKIRQNLLSEGKTSKYLKYAIGEIALVVIGILIALQINNWNENRKQENSKQHLMLAIKKELATNKEHIEDYLKELNKSNANFNKVLLYSIGKDSFPVDSLRYYLSNMEYPRLLSLLSSVREGAINSGKFELLSDSLKQSLSMLKDYT
;
A
#
# COMPACT_ATOMS: atom_id res chain seq x y z
N MET A 1 -21.51 -12.15 39.41
CA MET A 1 -20.80 -12.31 40.69
C MET A 1 -20.97 -13.72 41.19
N SER A 2 -19.89 -14.47 41.41
CA SER A 2 -19.98 -15.80 41.99
C SER A 2 -20.61 -15.71 43.39
N LYS A 3 -21.39 -16.73 43.79
CA LYS A 3 -22.11 -16.76 45.08
C LYS A 3 -21.16 -16.58 46.29
N LEU A 4 -19.88 -16.86 46.11
CA LEU A 4 -18.82 -16.77 47.11
C LEU A 4 -18.56 -15.31 47.54
N PHE A 5 -18.33 -14.41 46.58
CA PHE A 5 -18.04 -12.99 46.87
C PHE A 5 -19.25 -12.26 47.47
N ARG A 6 -20.47 -12.65 47.06
CA ARG A 6 -21.71 -12.11 47.64
C ARG A 6 -21.85 -12.45 49.12
N LYS A 7 -21.55 -13.68 49.52
CA LYS A 7 -21.61 -14.15 50.92
C LYS A 7 -20.57 -13.47 51.81
N ILE A 8 -19.35 -13.29 51.30
CA ILE A 8 -18.26 -12.61 52.01
C ILE A 8 -18.60 -11.12 52.25
N ARG A 9 -19.20 -10.45 51.26
CA ARG A 9 -19.68 -9.06 51.40
C ARG A 9 -20.76 -8.91 52.46
N GLN A 10 -21.73 -9.81 52.50
CA GLN A 10 -22.81 -9.78 53.49
C GLN A 10 -22.27 -9.98 54.91
N ASN A 11 -21.35 -10.93 55.11
CA ASN A 11 -20.76 -11.19 56.43
C ASN A 11 -19.87 -10.04 56.95
N LEU A 12 -19.16 -9.32 56.07
CA LEU A 12 -18.30 -8.18 56.47
C LEU A 12 -19.10 -6.92 56.84
N LEU A 13 -20.30 -6.74 56.25
CA LEU A 13 -21.22 -5.67 56.59
C LEU A 13 -21.92 -5.90 57.94
N SER A 14 -22.26 -7.16 58.26
CA SER A 14 -22.90 -7.52 59.54
C SER A 14 -21.96 -7.41 60.76
N GLU A 15 -20.63 -7.42 60.57
CA GLU A 15 -19.64 -7.31 61.65
C GLU A 15 -19.17 -5.86 61.94
N GLY A 16 -19.76 -4.83 61.30
CA GLY A 16 -19.33 -3.42 61.48
C GLY A 16 -17.96 -3.08 60.87
N LYS A 17 -17.38 -3.95 60.06
CA LYS A 17 -16.03 -3.81 59.46
C LYS A 17 -16.08 -3.15 58.08
N THR A 18 -16.71 -1.98 57.97
CA THR A 18 -16.87 -1.20 56.73
C THR A 18 -15.55 -0.94 55.99
N SER A 19 -14.45 -0.69 56.72
CA SER A 19 -13.12 -0.52 56.13
C SER A 19 -12.60 -1.77 55.41
N LYS A 20 -12.89 -2.98 55.92
CA LYS A 20 -12.51 -4.25 55.24
C LYS A 20 -13.38 -4.48 54.00
N TYR A 21 -14.68 -4.21 54.10
CA TYR A 21 -15.61 -4.31 52.97
C TYR A 21 -15.18 -3.44 51.77
N LEU A 22 -14.80 -2.18 52.03
CA LEU A 22 -14.31 -1.27 50.98
C LEU A 22 -13.05 -1.80 50.29
N LYS A 23 -12.07 -2.33 51.04
CA LYS A 23 -10.85 -2.92 50.46
C LYS A 23 -11.15 -4.09 49.53
N TYR A 24 -12.08 -4.98 49.91
CA TYR A 24 -12.47 -6.12 49.07
C TYR A 24 -13.28 -5.71 47.84
N ALA A 25 -14.17 -4.73 47.97
CA ALA A 25 -14.93 -4.18 46.84
C ALA A 25 -14.02 -3.54 45.79
N ILE A 26 -12.99 -2.80 46.23
CA ILE A 26 -11.98 -2.21 45.34
C ILE A 26 -11.17 -3.31 44.65
N GLY A 27 -10.78 -4.36 45.38
CA GLY A 27 -10.07 -5.51 44.80
C GLY A 27 -10.88 -6.24 43.72
N GLU A 28 -12.18 -6.42 43.91
CA GLU A 28 -13.07 -7.04 42.91
C GLU A 28 -13.19 -6.16 41.65
N ILE A 29 -13.36 -4.85 41.81
CA ILE A 29 -13.41 -3.91 40.69
C ILE A 29 -12.07 -3.92 39.94
N ALA A 30 -10.94 -3.88 40.65
CA ALA A 30 -9.61 -3.92 40.05
C ALA A 30 -9.38 -5.20 39.23
N LEU A 31 -9.78 -6.36 39.75
CA LEU A 31 -9.71 -7.64 39.03
C LEU A 31 -10.56 -7.65 37.75
N VAL A 32 -11.79 -7.12 37.83
CA VAL A 32 -12.67 -7.00 36.65
C VAL A 32 -12.06 -6.06 35.61
N VAL A 33 -11.53 -4.91 36.04
CA VAL A 33 -10.89 -3.94 35.14
C VAL A 33 -9.66 -4.55 34.46
N ILE A 34 -8.80 -5.27 35.19
CA ILE A 34 -7.64 -5.97 34.61
C ILE A 34 -8.10 -6.98 33.55
N GLY A 35 -9.17 -7.75 33.82
CA GLY A 35 -9.73 -8.68 32.86
C GLY A 35 -10.20 -8.00 31.56
N ILE A 36 -10.89 -6.86 31.68
CA ILE A 36 -11.35 -6.07 30.52
C ILE A 36 -10.16 -5.51 29.74
N LEU A 37 -9.15 -4.97 30.43
CA LEU A 37 -7.96 -4.41 29.79
C LEU A 37 -7.17 -5.47 29.02
N ILE A 38 -7.01 -6.68 29.57
CA ILE A 38 -6.36 -7.80 28.87
C ILE A 38 -7.18 -8.20 27.65
N ALA A 39 -8.51 -8.31 27.78
CA ALA A 39 -9.37 -8.65 26.65
C ALA A 39 -9.28 -7.60 25.51
N LEU A 40 -9.29 -6.31 25.86
CA LEU A 40 -9.09 -5.22 24.91
C LEU A 40 -7.70 -5.26 24.27
N GLN A 41 -6.65 -5.54 25.05
CA GLN A 41 -5.28 -5.66 24.52
C GLN A 41 -5.17 -6.82 23.53
N ILE A 42 -5.73 -7.99 23.83
CA ILE A 42 -5.72 -9.13 22.91
C ILE A 42 -6.45 -8.79 21.61
N ASN A 43 -7.60 -8.11 21.72
CA ASN A 43 -8.36 -7.68 20.55
C ASN A 43 -7.58 -6.67 19.69
N ASN A 44 -7.00 -5.64 20.32
CA ASN A 44 -6.19 -4.63 19.63
C ASN A 44 -4.94 -5.24 18.99
N TRP A 45 -4.29 -6.19 19.66
CA TRP A 45 -3.13 -6.90 19.10
C TRP A 45 -3.51 -7.72 17.86
N ASN A 46 -4.64 -8.44 17.89
CA ASN A 46 -5.13 -9.18 16.74
C ASN A 46 -5.50 -8.25 15.57
N GLU A 47 -6.11 -7.10 15.85
CA GLU A 47 -6.45 -6.10 14.83
C GLU A 47 -5.21 -5.49 14.19
N ASN A 48 -4.22 -5.08 15.00
CA ASN A 48 -2.94 -4.57 14.52
C ASN A 48 -2.21 -5.61 13.65
N ARG A 49 -2.24 -6.89 14.04
CA ARG A 49 -1.66 -7.98 13.23
C ARG A 49 -2.35 -8.11 11.86
N LYS A 50 -3.68 -7.99 11.80
CA LYS A 50 -4.42 -8.04 10.52
C LYS A 50 -4.12 -6.83 9.63
N GLN A 51 -4.00 -5.64 10.23
CA GLN A 51 -3.62 -4.42 9.52
C GLN A 51 -2.20 -4.52 8.96
N GLU A 52 -1.24 -5.01 9.74
CA GLU A 52 0.14 -5.20 9.29
C GLU A 52 0.23 -6.24 8.16
N ASN A 53 -0.47 -7.37 8.26
CA ASN A 53 -0.55 -8.33 7.15
C ASN A 53 -1.13 -7.71 5.89
N SER A 54 -2.21 -6.92 6.01
CA SER A 54 -2.83 -6.23 4.88
C SER A 54 -1.89 -5.21 4.25
N LYS A 55 -1.13 -4.47 5.07
CA LYS A 55 -0.10 -3.53 4.63
C LYS A 55 1.02 -4.25 3.87
N GLN A 56 1.52 -5.38 4.38
CA GLN A 56 2.55 -6.16 3.70
C GLN A 56 2.08 -6.68 2.33
N HIS A 57 0.86 -7.21 2.25
CA HIS A 57 0.26 -7.62 0.98
C HIS A 57 0.15 -6.45 0.00
N LEU A 58 -0.30 -5.28 0.47
CA LEU A 58 -0.38 -4.08 -0.36
C LEU A 58 1.00 -3.64 -0.85
N MET A 59 2.01 -3.59 0.03
CA MET A 59 3.38 -3.22 -0.35
C MET A 59 3.97 -4.17 -1.39
N LEU A 60 3.72 -5.48 -1.26
CA LEU A 60 4.15 -6.47 -2.25
C LEU A 60 3.46 -6.27 -3.61
N ALA A 61 2.15 -5.97 -3.59
CA ALA A 61 1.39 -5.69 -4.81
C ALA A 61 1.90 -4.42 -5.52
N ILE A 62 2.13 -3.34 -4.76
CA ILE A 62 2.70 -2.09 -5.27
C ILE A 62 4.08 -2.35 -5.87
N LYS A 63 4.95 -3.07 -5.15
CA LYS A 63 6.29 -3.42 -5.64
C LYS A 63 6.24 -4.17 -6.97
N LYS A 64 5.30 -5.12 -7.10
CA LYS A 64 5.11 -5.89 -8.34
C LYS A 64 4.63 -4.99 -9.47
N GLU A 65 3.63 -4.14 -9.22
CA GLU A 65 3.11 -3.19 -10.22
C GLU A 65 4.20 -2.22 -10.71
N LEU A 66 5.00 -1.67 -9.79
CA LEU A 66 6.12 -0.80 -10.13
C LEU A 66 7.21 -1.52 -10.96
N ALA A 67 7.46 -2.81 -10.69
CA ALA A 67 8.41 -3.59 -11.47
C ALA A 67 7.92 -3.79 -12.91
N THR A 68 6.62 -4.09 -13.09
CA THR A 68 6.01 -4.19 -14.43
C THR A 68 5.98 -2.85 -15.15
N ASN A 69 5.66 -1.76 -14.45
CA ASN A 69 5.71 -0.42 -15.03
C ASN A 69 7.12 -0.05 -15.49
N LYS A 70 8.15 -0.44 -14.72
CA LYS A 70 9.54 -0.24 -15.12
C LYS A 70 9.85 -0.98 -16.43
N GLU A 71 9.43 -2.24 -16.57
CA GLU A 71 9.63 -3.02 -17.79
C GLU A 71 8.94 -2.36 -18.99
N HIS A 72 7.69 -1.92 -18.84
CA HIS A 72 6.98 -1.18 -19.89
C HIS A 72 7.70 0.11 -20.31
N ILE A 73 8.28 0.84 -19.36
CA ILE A 73 9.07 2.04 -19.65
C ILE A 73 10.35 1.68 -20.42
N GLU A 74 11.06 0.62 -20.01
CA GLU A 74 12.29 0.18 -20.68
C GLU A 74 12.00 -0.26 -22.13
N ASP A 75 10.92 -1.01 -22.36
CA ASP A 75 10.47 -1.40 -23.70
C ASP A 75 10.04 -0.20 -24.55
N TYR A 76 9.30 0.74 -23.96
CA TYR A 76 8.91 1.97 -24.63
C TYR A 76 10.13 2.79 -25.06
N LEU A 77 11.12 2.95 -24.19
CA LEU A 77 12.36 3.66 -24.51
C LEU A 77 13.15 2.98 -25.63
N LYS A 78 13.15 1.64 -25.67
CA LYS A 78 13.82 0.89 -26.74
C LYS A 78 13.18 1.15 -28.10
N GLU A 79 11.85 1.11 -28.19
CA GLU A 79 11.14 1.41 -29.43
C GLU A 79 11.28 2.88 -29.82
N LEU A 80 11.25 3.80 -28.86
CA LEU A 80 11.45 5.23 -29.10
C LEU A 80 12.85 5.52 -29.64
N ASN A 81 13.89 4.86 -29.10
CA ASN A 81 15.25 4.99 -29.61
C ASN A 81 15.40 4.44 -31.03
N LYS A 82 14.74 3.31 -31.34
CA LYS A 82 14.72 2.74 -32.68
C LYS A 82 14.03 3.69 -33.67
N SER A 83 12.90 4.26 -33.27
CA SER A 83 12.14 5.24 -34.06
C SER A 83 12.97 6.50 -34.32
N ASN A 84 13.60 7.08 -33.29
CA ASN A 84 14.52 8.22 -33.41
C ASN A 84 15.71 7.92 -34.33
N ALA A 85 16.28 6.71 -34.27
CA ALA A 85 17.38 6.33 -35.15
C ALA A 85 16.94 6.28 -36.62
N ASN A 86 15.73 5.77 -36.90
CA ASN A 86 15.17 5.76 -38.25
C ASN A 86 14.84 7.18 -38.73
N PHE A 87 14.26 8.01 -37.87
CA PHE A 87 13.99 9.42 -38.14
C PHE A 87 15.27 10.19 -38.51
N ASN A 88 16.35 9.99 -37.73
CA ASN A 88 17.64 10.61 -38.01
C ASN A 88 18.21 10.20 -39.38
N LYS A 89 18.06 8.93 -39.79
CA LYS A 89 18.48 8.47 -41.12
C LYS A 89 17.69 9.18 -42.23
N VAL A 90 16.37 9.33 -42.05
CA VAL A 90 15.53 10.06 -43.00
C VAL A 90 15.93 11.54 -43.08
N LEU A 91 16.24 12.18 -41.95
CA LEU A 91 16.74 13.56 -41.93
C LEU A 91 18.09 13.72 -42.63
N LEU A 92 19.04 12.81 -42.42
CA LEU A 92 20.34 12.88 -43.09
C LEU A 92 20.22 12.68 -44.59
N TYR A 93 19.30 11.81 -45.03
CA TYR A 93 18.96 11.65 -46.43
C TYR A 93 18.35 12.94 -47.03
N SER A 94 17.43 13.60 -46.32
CA SER A 94 16.72 14.78 -46.84
C SER A 94 17.62 16.00 -47.07
N ILE A 95 18.70 16.13 -46.30
CA ILE A 95 19.71 17.19 -46.47
C ILE A 95 20.88 16.78 -47.37
N GLY A 96 20.80 15.61 -48.01
CA GLY A 96 21.85 15.11 -48.92
C GLY A 96 23.15 14.71 -48.23
N LYS A 97 23.14 14.51 -46.90
CA LYS A 97 24.33 14.03 -46.17
C LYS A 97 24.53 12.52 -46.27
N ASP A 98 23.44 11.78 -46.38
CA ASP A 98 23.45 10.33 -46.62
C ASP A 98 22.68 9.99 -47.89
N SER A 99 23.03 8.87 -48.52
CA SER A 99 22.26 8.29 -49.63
C SER A 99 21.94 6.83 -49.34
N PHE A 100 20.69 6.44 -49.60
CA PHE A 100 20.20 5.08 -49.39
C PHE A 100 19.44 4.61 -50.63
N PRO A 101 19.39 3.29 -50.91
CA PRO A 101 18.43 2.73 -51.83
C PRO A 101 16.99 3.10 -51.41
N VAL A 102 16.10 3.26 -52.40
CA VAL A 102 14.70 3.63 -52.18
C VAL A 102 14.00 2.67 -51.21
N ASP A 103 14.29 1.37 -51.28
CA ASP A 103 13.71 0.37 -50.38
C ASP A 103 14.12 0.57 -48.91
N SER A 104 15.39 0.88 -48.67
CA SER A 104 15.90 1.19 -47.33
C SER A 104 15.30 2.48 -46.79
N LEU A 105 15.16 3.51 -47.63
CA LEU A 105 14.49 4.76 -47.27
C LEU A 105 13.02 4.52 -46.89
N ARG A 106 12.31 3.71 -47.70
CA ARG A 106 10.92 3.32 -47.42
C ARG A 106 10.80 2.58 -46.09
N TYR A 107 11.73 1.66 -45.80
CA TYR A 107 11.78 0.99 -44.51
C TYR A 107 11.94 1.98 -43.35
N TYR A 108 12.89 2.93 -43.43
CA TYR A 108 13.08 3.92 -42.35
C TYR A 108 11.87 4.82 -42.17
N LEU A 109 11.25 5.28 -43.26
CA LEU A 109 10.02 6.08 -43.24
C LEU A 109 8.84 5.32 -42.60
N SER A 110 8.70 4.02 -42.87
CA SER A 110 7.64 3.20 -42.27
C SER A 110 7.90 2.85 -40.80
N ASN A 111 9.12 2.99 -40.30
CA ASN A 111 9.52 2.62 -38.94
C ASN A 111 10.01 3.81 -38.09
N MET A 112 9.72 5.05 -38.51
CA MET A 112 9.97 6.26 -37.73
C MET A 112 8.74 6.74 -36.95
N GLU A 113 7.65 5.97 -36.96
CA GLU A 113 6.47 6.31 -36.17
C GLU A 113 6.82 6.20 -34.68
N TYR A 114 6.37 7.17 -33.88
CA TYR A 114 6.57 7.11 -32.44
C TYR A 114 5.71 5.99 -31.85
N PRO A 115 6.25 5.21 -30.90
CA PRO A 115 5.46 4.20 -30.21
C PRO A 115 4.22 4.84 -29.57
N ARG A 116 3.14 4.05 -29.51
CA ARG A 116 1.86 4.47 -28.91
C ARG A 116 2.08 4.98 -27.47
N LEU A 117 1.25 5.91 -27.03
CA LEU A 117 1.30 6.51 -25.69
C LEU A 117 1.58 5.47 -24.61
N LEU A 118 2.61 5.72 -23.80
CA LEU A 118 2.98 4.89 -22.64
C LEU A 118 1.79 4.86 -21.66
N SER A 119 1.33 3.65 -21.33
CA SER A 119 0.30 3.43 -20.32
C SER A 119 0.90 2.65 -19.16
N LEU A 120 0.90 3.27 -17.98
CA LEU A 120 1.37 2.66 -16.75
C LEU A 120 0.20 2.04 -15.98
N LEU A 121 0.45 0.92 -15.31
CA LEU A 121 -0.52 0.27 -14.44
C LEU A 121 -0.71 1.11 -13.17
N SER A 122 -1.97 1.33 -12.80
CA SER A 122 -2.40 2.04 -11.57
C SER A 122 -3.40 1.26 -10.72
N SER A 123 -3.73 0.04 -11.13
CA SER A 123 -4.81 -0.78 -10.59
C SER A 123 -4.67 -1.07 -9.09
N VAL A 124 -3.45 -1.33 -8.63
CA VAL A 124 -3.18 -1.64 -7.21
C VAL A 124 -3.36 -0.37 -6.38
N ARG A 125 -2.87 0.77 -6.86
CA ARG A 125 -3.04 2.06 -6.19
C ARG A 125 -4.52 2.44 -6.08
N GLU A 126 -5.27 2.33 -7.17
CA GLU A 126 -6.71 2.64 -7.19
C GLU A 126 -7.51 1.72 -6.29
N GLY A 127 -7.23 0.41 -6.33
CA GLY A 127 -7.82 -0.55 -5.41
C GLY A 127 -7.51 -0.24 -3.94
N ALA A 128 -6.29 0.22 -3.64
CA ALA A 128 -5.89 0.61 -2.29
C ALA A 128 -6.60 1.88 -1.79
N ILE A 129 -6.78 2.87 -2.66
CA ILE A 129 -7.52 4.11 -2.35
C ILE A 129 -8.99 3.78 -2.09
N ASN A 130 -9.63 3.05 -3.02
CA ASN A 130 -11.05 2.71 -2.93
C ASN A 130 -11.37 1.81 -1.73
N SER A 131 -10.41 1.01 -1.28
CA SER A 131 -10.57 0.15 -0.09
C SER A 131 -10.13 0.80 1.23
N GLY A 132 -9.65 2.04 1.22
CA GLY A 132 -9.09 2.73 2.39
C GLY A 132 -7.75 2.17 2.88
N LYS A 133 -7.22 1.12 2.25
CA LYS A 133 -5.94 0.50 2.61
C LYS A 133 -4.73 1.39 2.29
N PHE A 134 -4.92 2.41 1.46
CA PHE A 134 -3.89 3.39 1.17
C PHE A 134 -3.39 4.12 2.43
N GLU A 135 -4.25 4.28 3.44
CA GLU A 135 -3.88 4.90 4.73
C GLU A 135 -2.93 4.05 5.59
N LEU A 136 -2.78 2.76 5.27
CA LEU A 136 -1.83 1.88 5.97
C LEU A 136 -0.36 2.15 5.55
N LEU A 137 -0.15 2.94 4.50
CA LEU A 137 1.17 3.27 3.97
C LEU A 137 1.76 4.49 4.68
N SER A 138 3.09 4.60 4.69
CA SER A 138 3.77 5.79 5.21
C SER A 138 3.46 7.01 4.34
N ASP A 139 3.43 8.19 4.95
CA ASP A 139 3.18 9.45 4.23
C ASP A 139 4.19 9.69 3.10
N SER A 140 5.46 9.32 3.32
CA SER A 140 6.50 9.38 2.30
C SER A 140 6.16 8.53 1.06
N LEU A 141 5.68 7.29 1.27
CA LEU A 141 5.31 6.40 0.17
C LEU A 141 4.05 6.88 -0.53
N LYS A 142 3.06 7.39 0.22
CA LYS A 142 1.85 8.01 -0.35
C LYS A 142 2.20 9.19 -1.26
N GLN A 143 3.16 10.02 -0.85
CA GLN A 143 3.63 11.16 -1.65
C GLN A 143 4.33 10.70 -2.93
N SER A 144 5.25 9.74 -2.84
CA SER A 144 5.94 9.18 -4.03
C SER A 144 4.96 8.53 -5.01
N LEU A 145 3.98 7.78 -4.53
CA LEU A 145 2.95 7.15 -5.38
C LEU A 145 2.00 8.17 -6.00
N SER A 146 1.77 9.30 -5.35
CA SER A 146 0.94 10.38 -5.90
C SER A 146 1.61 11.06 -7.10
N MET A 147 2.95 11.21 -7.07
CA MET A 147 3.69 11.78 -8.19
C MET A 147 3.65 10.90 -9.45
N LEU A 148 3.45 9.59 -9.30
CA LEU A 148 3.34 8.67 -10.44
C LEU A 148 1.99 8.79 -11.17
N LYS A 149 0.98 9.41 -10.53
CA LYS A 149 -0.36 9.59 -11.12
C LYS A 149 -0.33 10.41 -12.42
N ASP A 150 0.61 11.34 -12.54
CA ASP A 150 0.71 12.21 -13.72
C ASP A 150 1.15 11.46 -14.99
N TYR A 151 1.56 10.19 -14.83
CA TYR A 151 2.05 9.31 -15.90
C TYR A 151 1.16 8.08 -16.12
N THR A 152 0.03 7.97 -15.43
CA THR A 152 -0.99 6.91 -15.56
C THR A 152 -2.26 7.49 -16.17
#